data_AF-A0AAF0MHW1-F1
#
_entry.id   AF-A0AAF0MHW1-F1
#
_cell.length_a   1.000
_cell.length_b   1.000
_cell.length_c   1.000
_cell.angle_alpha   90.00
_cell.angle_beta   90.00
_cell.angle_gamma   90.00
#
_symmetry.space_group_name_H-M   'P 1'
#
loop_
_entity.id
_entity.type
_entity.pdbx_description
1 polymer ?
#
loop_
_entity_poly.entity_id
_entity_poly.type
_entity_poly.pdbx_seq_one_letter_code
_entity_poly.pdbx_strand_id
1 'polypeptide(L)'
;MTATTTAERYYVTYDRGTEDTTAHSDAVRQVVADIIGADNAVQHGAVIAVIATDTFPATGANPNYARALDDIFDLRRAAAYEARVLEAHYEGMKSFPKTRLRIAEESVARLRNLARGGYHDEQDNIGTVPSSDGWFKLNRMKQSYLALGLDETLTNYAYEQERPLLVESNDVRANRIAEALVEEGLSAEDARTAAERIVALPESKPSRAYSEAITELYSLRGWFAIEALLIDEHLAMKSFPKSRRKYAEDQRDRLAALAAGKRVHYGVNRHSLDGALRQAGAEPTLSRAAWESHVAEGSWGWMAED
;
A
#
# COMPACT_ATOMS: atom_id res chain seq x y z
N MET A 1 -25.19 9.26 36.50
CA MET A 1 -25.04 10.01 35.25
C MET A 1 -23.60 9.82 34.80
N THR A 2 -23.37 8.86 33.91
CA THR A 2 -22.05 8.54 33.35
C THR A 2 -21.80 9.46 32.16
N ALA A 3 -20.74 10.26 32.24
CA ALA A 3 -20.32 11.13 31.15
C ALA A 3 -19.86 10.26 29.97
N THR A 4 -20.60 10.34 28.87
CA THR A 4 -20.21 9.78 27.59
C THR A 4 -19.16 10.70 26.99
N THR A 5 -17.90 10.27 27.01
CA THR A 5 -16.83 10.94 26.26
C THR A 5 -17.14 10.81 24.77
N THR A 6 -17.54 11.93 24.17
CA THR A 6 -17.69 12.09 22.73
C THR A 6 -16.34 11.81 22.07
N ALA A 7 -16.29 10.76 21.25
CA ALA A 7 -15.17 10.50 20.36
C ALA A 7 -15.07 11.67 19.37
N GLU A 8 -14.15 12.60 19.63
CA GLU A 8 -13.78 13.64 18.67
C GLU A 8 -13.25 12.94 17.41
N ARG A 9 -13.96 13.15 16.29
CA ARG A 9 -13.53 12.70 14.97
C ARG A 9 -12.31 13.53 14.57
N TYR A 10 -11.11 12.99 14.78
CA TYR A 10 -9.89 13.56 14.23
C TYR A 10 -9.90 13.39 12.71
N TYR A 11 -10.03 14.49 11.98
CA TYR A 11 -9.73 14.56 10.56
C TYR A 11 -8.20 14.39 10.40
N VAL A 12 -7.78 13.27 9.78
CA VAL A 12 -6.37 13.02 9.45
C VAL A 12 -6.08 13.69 8.11
N THR A 13 -5.28 14.75 8.13
CA THR A 13 -4.68 15.36 6.93
C THR A 13 -3.46 14.52 6.51
N TYR A 14 -3.46 14.04 5.27
CA TYR A 14 -2.45 13.13 4.69
C TYR A 14 -1.02 13.71 4.59
N ASP A 15 -0.84 15.00 4.85
CA ASP A 15 0.47 15.70 4.85
C ASP A 15 1.26 15.51 6.17
N ARG A 16 0.75 14.76 7.15
CA ARG A 16 1.26 14.76 8.54
C ARG A 16 2.22 13.63 8.92
N GLY A 17 2.59 12.74 8.00
CA GLY A 17 3.48 11.60 8.32
C GLY A 17 4.79 12.03 9.00
N THR A 18 5.35 13.17 8.59
CA THR A 18 6.54 13.79 9.18
C THR A 18 6.24 14.54 10.47
N GLU A 19 5.11 15.24 10.59
CA GLU A 19 4.74 16.00 11.81
C GLU A 19 4.46 15.07 13.00
N ASP A 20 3.80 13.94 12.78
CA ASP A 20 3.43 13.01 13.86
C ASP A 20 4.59 12.11 14.31
N THR A 21 5.48 11.72 13.38
CA THR A 21 6.73 11.05 13.73
C THR A 21 7.66 12.01 14.47
N THR A 22 7.68 13.29 14.12
CA THR A 22 8.39 14.33 14.87
C THR A 22 7.82 14.48 16.27
N ALA A 23 6.49 14.59 16.43
CA ALA A 23 5.86 14.72 17.75
C ALA A 23 6.09 13.50 18.66
N HIS A 24 6.04 12.27 18.13
CA HIS A 24 6.39 11.06 18.90
C HIS A 24 7.87 11.04 19.26
N SER A 25 8.75 11.35 18.30
CA SER A 25 10.20 11.40 18.54
C SER A 25 10.57 12.44 19.59
N ASP A 26 9.90 13.59 19.59
CA ASP A 26 10.09 14.65 20.58
C ASP A 26 9.56 14.24 21.95
N ALA A 27 8.42 13.54 22.02
CA ALA A 27 7.88 13.00 23.27
C ALA A 27 8.79 11.90 23.85
N VAL A 28 9.30 10.99 23.02
CA VAL A 28 10.29 9.97 23.42
C VAL A 28 11.57 10.64 23.90
N ARG A 29 12.08 11.63 23.15
CA ARG A 29 13.26 12.41 23.55
C ARG A 29 13.06 13.10 24.90
N GLN A 30 11.88 13.65 25.15
CA GLN A 30 11.57 14.26 26.44
C GLN A 30 11.53 13.23 27.58
N VAL A 31 10.92 12.05 27.38
CA VAL A 31 10.88 10.99 28.39
C VAL A 31 12.28 10.49 28.72
N VAL A 32 13.12 10.29 27.70
CA VAL A 32 14.52 9.88 27.84
C VAL A 32 15.33 10.98 28.56
N ALA A 33 15.17 12.25 28.18
CA ALA A 33 15.85 13.37 28.82
C ALA A 33 15.46 13.56 30.30
N ASP A 34 14.17 13.40 30.63
CA ASP A 34 13.64 13.51 31.99
C ASP A 34 14.23 12.49 32.95
N ILE A 35 14.60 11.31 32.45
CA ILE A 35 15.04 10.18 33.27
C ILE A 35 16.55 10.15 33.39
N ILE A 36 17.28 10.27 32.29
CA ILE A 36 18.72 10.03 32.33
C ILE A 36 19.47 11.23 32.90
N GLY A 37 18.95 12.46 32.76
CA GLY A 37 19.69 13.68 33.13
C GLY A 37 21.07 13.78 32.47
N ALA A 38 21.32 12.99 31.41
CA ALA A 38 22.65 12.70 30.88
C ALA A 38 23.06 13.58 29.71
N ASP A 39 24.35 13.45 29.35
CA ASP A 39 25.01 14.08 28.22
C ASP A 39 24.29 13.80 26.87
N ASN A 40 24.32 14.78 25.96
CA ASN A 40 23.54 14.81 24.71
C ASN A 40 23.77 13.59 23.81
N ALA A 41 24.96 12.97 23.87
CA ALA A 41 25.31 11.82 23.02
C ALA A 41 24.57 10.53 23.43
N VAL A 42 24.46 10.25 24.73
CA VAL A 42 23.75 9.06 25.26
C VAL A 42 22.24 9.21 25.02
N GLN A 43 21.71 10.42 25.19
CA GLN A 43 20.31 10.71 24.87
C GLN A 43 20.00 10.49 23.38
N HIS A 44 20.91 10.86 22.48
CA HIS A 44 20.70 10.69 21.04
C HIS A 44 20.67 9.22 20.62
N GLY A 45 21.62 8.41 21.10
CA GLY A 45 21.67 6.96 20.85
C GLY A 45 20.42 6.25 21.39
N ALA A 46 20.07 6.52 22.65
CA ALA A 46 18.87 6.01 23.30
C ALA A 46 17.58 6.33 22.53
N VAL A 47 17.41 7.57 22.07
CA VAL A 47 16.22 7.97 21.29
C VAL A 47 16.15 7.25 19.94
N ILE A 48 17.27 7.10 19.24
CA ILE A 48 17.32 6.37 17.97
C ILE A 48 16.96 4.89 18.18
N ALA A 49 17.53 4.26 19.21
CA ALA A 49 17.28 2.86 19.52
C ALA A 49 15.81 2.62 19.90
N VAL A 50 15.21 3.49 20.72
CA VAL A 50 13.78 3.41 21.05
C VAL A 50 12.92 3.56 19.81
N ILE A 51 13.15 4.57 18.97
CA ILE A 51 12.32 4.78 17.77
C ILE A 51 12.44 3.59 16.82
N ALA A 52 13.65 3.06 16.60
CA ALA A 52 13.87 1.88 15.77
C ALA A 52 13.13 0.65 16.30
N THR A 53 13.21 0.40 17.61
CA THR A 53 12.56 -0.71 18.29
C THR A 53 11.04 -0.56 18.34
N ASP A 54 10.54 0.64 18.63
CA ASP A 54 9.10 0.91 18.75
C ASP A 54 8.37 0.82 17.40
N THR A 55 9.08 1.07 16.30
CA THR A 55 8.52 1.02 14.93
C THR A 55 8.34 -0.41 14.40
N PHE A 56 9.01 -1.42 14.97
CA PHE A 56 8.96 -2.81 14.49
C PHE A 56 8.88 -3.82 15.65
N PRO A 57 7.78 -4.59 15.84
CA PRO A 57 7.75 -5.64 16.86
C PRO A 57 8.87 -6.67 16.67
N ALA A 58 9.46 -7.18 17.76
CA ALA A 58 10.57 -8.15 17.75
C ALA A 58 10.28 -9.43 16.97
N THR A 59 9.01 -9.76 16.73
CA THR A 59 8.59 -10.94 15.97
C THR A 59 8.69 -10.78 14.45
N GLY A 60 9.15 -9.62 13.93
CA GLY A 60 9.37 -9.42 12.51
C GLY A 60 8.06 -9.22 11.73
N ALA A 61 7.73 -7.96 11.47
CA ALA A 61 6.52 -7.41 10.87
C ALA A 61 5.24 -7.51 11.68
N ASN A 62 4.52 -6.40 11.63
CA ASN A 62 3.09 -6.33 11.87
C ASN A 62 2.36 -7.31 10.91
N PRO A 63 1.61 -8.32 11.37
CA PRO A 63 0.78 -9.20 10.53
C PRO A 63 -0.08 -8.49 9.47
N ASN A 64 -0.54 -7.26 9.72
CA ASN A 64 -1.27 -6.49 8.70
C ASN A 64 -0.36 -5.99 7.59
N TYR A 65 0.88 -5.64 7.91
CA TYR A 65 1.88 -5.31 6.91
C TYR A 65 2.25 -6.53 6.08
N ALA A 66 2.51 -7.69 6.71
CA ALA A 66 2.75 -8.94 5.98
C ALA A 66 1.57 -9.30 5.05
N ARG A 67 0.33 -9.14 5.52
CA ARG A 67 -0.88 -9.34 4.71
C ARG A 67 -1.01 -8.32 3.58
N ALA A 68 -0.69 -7.05 3.82
CA ALA A 68 -0.68 -6.03 2.77
C ALA A 68 0.33 -6.38 1.67
N LEU A 69 1.51 -6.87 2.04
CA LEU A 69 2.52 -7.32 1.07
C LEU A 69 2.04 -8.52 0.24
N ASP A 70 1.39 -9.50 0.88
CA ASP A 70 0.79 -10.63 0.16
C ASP A 70 -0.29 -10.16 -0.83
N ASP A 71 -1.15 -9.22 -0.42
CA ASP A 71 -2.20 -8.66 -1.27
C ASP A 71 -1.60 -7.85 -2.44
N ILE A 72 -0.57 -7.04 -2.21
CA ILE A 72 0.18 -6.31 -3.26
C ILE A 72 0.76 -7.30 -4.26
N PHE A 73 1.41 -8.36 -3.79
CA PHE A 73 2.00 -9.37 -4.66
C PHE A 73 0.94 -10.08 -5.51
N ASP A 74 -0.21 -10.43 -4.93
CA ASP A 74 -1.33 -11.02 -5.64
C ASP A 74 -1.89 -10.07 -6.71
N LEU A 75 -2.04 -8.78 -6.39
CA LEU A 75 -2.53 -7.76 -7.31
C LEU A 75 -1.55 -7.50 -8.46
N ARG A 76 -0.24 -7.46 -8.21
CA ARG A 76 0.77 -7.33 -9.28
C ARG A 76 0.75 -8.52 -10.24
N ARG A 77 0.59 -9.74 -9.72
CA ARG A 77 0.40 -10.95 -10.54
C ARG A 77 -0.85 -10.84 -11.40
N ALA A 78 -1.95 -10.38 -10.81
CA ALA A 78 -3.19 -10.16 -11.53
C ALA A 78 -3.02 -9.10 -12.62
N ALA A 79 -2.32 -7.99 -12.36
CA ALA A 79 -2.04 -6.95 -13.34
C ALA A 79 -1.28 -7.51 -14.55
N ALA A 80 -0.20 -8.27 -14.31
CA ALA A 80 0.55 -8.91 -15.39
C ALA A 80 -0.30 -9.91 -16.20
N TYR A 81 -1.14 -10.69 -15.53
CA TYR A 81 -2.04 -11.64 -16.19
C TYR A 81 -3.08 -10.92 -17.04
N GLU A 82 -3.76 -9.91 -16.50
CA GLU A 82 -4.79 -9.15 -17.21
C GLU A 82 -4.21 -8.34 -18.37
N ALA A 83 -2.97 -7.84 -18.26
CA ALA A 83 -2.27 -7.24 -19.38
C ALA A 83 -2.17 -8.20 -20.58
N ARG A 84 -1.84 -9.48 -20.32
CA ARG A 84 -1.77 -10.50 -21.38
C ARG A 84 -3.13 -10.86 -21.95
N VAL A 85 -4.15 -10.93 -21.10
CA VAL A 85 -5.52 -11.19 -21.56
C VAL A 85 -6.00 -10.06 -22.48
N LEU A 86 -5.73 -8.80 -22.09
CA LEU A 86 -6.09 -7.64 -22.88
C LEU A 86 -5.33 -7.59 -24.20
N GLU A 87 -4.02 -7.89 -24.20
CA GLU A 87 -3.20 -7.99 -25.41
C GLU A 87 -3.75 -9.04 -26.39
N ALA A 88 -4.10 -10.22 -25.88
CA ALA A 88 -4.70 -11.29 -26.68
C ALA A 88 -6.09 -10.93 -27.26
N HIS A 89 -6.76 -9.89 -26.74
CA HIS A 89 -8.00 -9.40 -27.34
C HIS A 89 -7.76 -8.69 -28.66
N TYR A 90 -6.71 -7.88 -28.80
CA TYR A 90 -6.48 -7.08 -30.02
C TYR A 90 -5.38 -7.64 -30.94
N GLU A 91 -4.52 -8.54 -30.45
CA GLU A 91 -3.51 -9.20 -31.28
C GLU A 91 -4.14 -9.93 -32.47
N GLY A 92 -3.59 -9.68 -33.67
CA GLY A 92 -4.06 -10.30 -34.93
C GLY A 92 -5.34 -9.69 -35.53
N MET A 93 -5.91 -8.62 -34.95
CA MET A 93 -7.07 -7.94 -35.54
C MET A 93 -6.68 -7.00 -36.68
N LYS A 94 -7.07 -7.35 -37.91
CA LYS A 94 -6.85 -6.50 -39.10
C LYS A 94 -7.63 -5.17 -39.09
N SER A 95 -8.63 -5.00 -38.22
CA SER A 95 -9.57 -3.88 -38.26
C SER A 95 -9.93 -3.30 -36.88
N PHE A 96 -8.98 -3.28 -35.94
CA PHE A 96 -9.18 -2.57 -34.68
C PHE A 96 -9.13 -1.05 -34.90
N PRO A 97 -10.12 -0.27 -34.41
CA PRO A 97 -10.10 1.18 -34.58
C PRO A 97 -8.84 1.80 -33.95
N LYS A 98 -8.07 2.59 -34.71
CA LYS A 98 -6.75 3.13 -34.29
C LYS A 98 -6.76 3.81 -32.91
N THR A 99 -7.75 4.66 -32.66
CA THR A 99 -7.87 5.36 -31.37
C THR A 99 -8.08 4.39 -30.20
N ARG A 100 -8.80 3.28 -30.42
CA ARG A 100 -9.08 2.29 -29.37
C ARG A 100 -7.94 1.28 -29.21
N LEU A 101 -7.25 0.97 -30.31
CA LEU A 101 -6.01 0.21 -30.24
C LEU A 101 -5.01 0.93 -29.34
N ARG A 102 -4.83 2.24 -29.54
CA ARG A 102 -3.97 3.06 -28.69
C ARG A 102 -4.38 3.00 -27.22
N ILE A 103 -5.67 3.10 -26.90
CA ILE A 103 -6.15 3.01 -25.51
C ILE A 103 -5.87 1.62 -24.92
N ALA A 104 -6.10 0.55 -25.69
CA ALA A 104 -5.82 -0.81 -25.23
C ALA A 104 -4.31 -1.06 -25.03
N GLU A 105 -3.45 -0.54 -25.92
CA GLU A 105 -2.00 -0.56 -25.78
C GLU A 105 -1.54 0.22 -24.55
N GLU A 106 -2.13 1.40 -24.29
CA GLU A 106 -1.88 2.19 -23.09
C GLU A 106 -2.32 1.44 -21.81
N SER A 107 -3.48 0.80 -21.81
CA SER A 107 -3.95 -0.06 -20.69
C SER A 107 -3.02 -1.25 -20.45
N VAL A 108 -2.52 -1.91 -21.51
CA VAL A 108 -1.54 -3.00 -21.37
C VAL A 108 -0.22 -2.49 -20.81
N ALA A 109 0.27 -1.35 -21.29
CA ALA A 109 1.48 -0.73 -20.77
C ALA A 109 1.32 -0.41 -19.27
N ARG A 110 0.16 0.12 -18.88
CA ARG A 110 -0.21 0.42 -17.49
C ARG A 110 -0.18 -0.79 -16.60
N LEU A 111 -0.92 -1.84 -16.97
CA LEU A 111 -1.02 -3.06 -16.19
C LEU A 111 0.35 -3.74 -16.04
N ARG A 112 1.21 -3.66 -17.06
CA ARG A 112 2.61 -4.10 -16.96
C ARG A 112 3.43 -3.22 -16.02
N ASN A 113 3.24 -1.90 -16.03
CA ASN A 113 3.94 -1.01 -15.12
C ASN A 113 3.54 -1.24 -13.65
N LEU A 114 2.24 -1.39 -13.40
CA LEU A 114 1.70 -1.75 -12.09
C LEU A 114 2.26 -3.10 -11.61
N ALA A 115 2.38 -4.09 -12.49
CA ALA A 115 3.00 -5.37 -12.17
C ALA A 115 4.47 -5.26 -11.73
N ARG A 116 5.21 -4.29 -12.28
CA ARG A 116 6.60 -3.98 -11.88
C ARG A 116 6.69 -3.16 -10.59
N GLY A 117 5.60 -2.51 -10.20
CA GLY A 117 5.57 -1.60 -9.05
C GLY A 117 5.67 -0.12 -9.38
N GLY A 118 5.58 0.27 -10.66
CA GLY A 118 5.55 1.67 -11.09
C GLY A 118 4.20 2.35 -10.81
N TYR A 119 3.61 2.12 -9.64
CA TYR A 119 2.28 2.64 -9.31
C TYR A 119 2.28 4.17 -9.11
N HIS A 120 3.40 4.74 -8.64
CA HIS A 120 3.61 6.19 -8.54
C HIS A 120 3.61 6.85 -9.92
N ASP A 121 4.39 6.32 -10.87
CA ASP A 121 4.40 6.82 -12.25
C ASP A 121 2.99 6.85 -12.85
N GLU A 122 2.21 5.81 -12.59
CA GLU A 122 0.84 5.76 -13.09
C GLU A 122 -0.05 6.76 -12.34
N GLN A 123 0.11 6.89 -11.03
CA GLN A 123 -0.63 7.85 -10.22
C GLN A 123 -0.43 9.29 -10.72
N ASP A 124 0.79 9.66 -11.13
CA ASP A 124 1.06 10.96 -11.77
C ASP A 124 0.38 11.08 -13.14
N ASN A 125 0.32 9.97 -13.88
CA ASN A 125 -0.32 9.88 -15.19
C ASN A 125 -1.85 9.74 -15.13
N ILE A 126 -2.47 9.69 -13.95
CA ILE A 126 -3.92 9.43 -13.80
C ILE A 126 -4.80 10.44 -14.56
N GLY A 127 -4.33 11.68 -14.66
CA GLY A 127 -5.00 12.75 -15.38
C GLY A 127 -4.91 12.66 -16.91
N THR A 128 -4.11 11.73 -17.44
CA THR A 128 -3.90 11.52 -18.88
C THR A 128 -4.80 10.44 -19.47
N VAL A 129 -5.38 9.59 -18.62
CA VAL A 129 -6.25 8.49 -19.06
C VAL A 129 -7.54 9.07 -19.67
N PRO A 130 -8.03 8.56 -20.81
CA PRO A 130 -9.29 9.04 -21.40
C PRO A 130 -10.46 8.83 -20.44
N SER A 131 -11.30 9.84 -20.25
CA SER A 131 -12.58 9.73 -19.52
C SER A 131 -13.68 10.35 -20.35
N SER A 132 -14.86 9.73 -20.36
CA SER A 132 -16.07 10.31 -20.93
C SER A 132 -16.51 11.60 -20.21
N ASP A 133 -16.16 11.77 -18.94
CA ASP A 133 -16.53 12.92 -18.10
C ASP A 133 -15.28 13.75 -17.73
N GLY A 134 -15.10 14.91 -18.37
CA GLY A 134 -13.88 15.73 -18.32
C GLY A 134 -13.50 16.38 -16.98
N TRP A 135 -14.05 15.94 -15.84
CA TRP A 135 -13.92 16.60 -14.53
C TRP A 135 -12.96 15.92 -13.53
N PHE A 136 -12.35 14.78 -13.87
CA PHE A 136 -11.78 13.87 -12.87
C PHE A 136 -10.25 13.70 -12.89
N LYS A 137 -9.47 14.78 -12.72
CA LYS A 137 -8.00 14.64 -12.59
C LYS A 137 -7.55 14.29 -11.16
N LEU A 138 -8.09 14.93 -10.13
CA LEU A 138 -7.59 14.80 -8.75
C LEU A 138 -8.27 13.71 -7.90
N ASN A 139 -9.41 13.15 -8.34
CA ASN A 139 -10.19 12.17 -7.57
C ASN A 139 -10.56 10.92 -8.38
N ARG A 140 -9.80 10.61 -9.43
CA ARG A 140 -10.23 9.59 -10.40
C ARG A 140 -10.38 8.19 -9.80
N MET A 141 -9.42 7.72 -8.99
CA MET A 141 -9.52 6.40 -8.34
C MET A 141 -10.78 6.33 -7.47
N LYS A 142 -10.96 7.33 -6.61
CA LYS A 142 -12.12 7.48 -5.74
C LYS A 142 -13.44 7.35 -6.52
N GLN A 143 -13.55 8.05 -7.63
CA GLN A 143 -14.74 8.06 -8.46
C GLN A 143 -14.93 6.75 -9.22
N SER A 144 -13.84 6.11 -9.64
CA SER A 144 -13.90 4.78 -10.23
C SER A 144 -14.41 3.73 -9.26
N TYR A 145 -14.02 3.80 -7.98
CA TYR A 145 -14.62 2.95 -6.93
C TYR A 145 -16.12 3.16 -6.82
N LEU A 146 -16.55 4.43 -6.67
CA LEU A 146 -17.97 4.77 -6.56
C LEU A 146 -18.77 4.30 -7.78
N ALA A 147 -18.22 4.45 -8.99
CA ALA A 147 -18.87 4.01 -10.23
C ALA A 147 -19.04 2.49 -10.29
N LEU A 148 -18.16 1.72 -9.65
CA LEU A 148 -18.31 0.27 -9.48
C LEU A 148 -19.18 -0.12 -8.27
N GLY A 149 -19.77 0.84 -7.55
CA GLY A 149 -20.53 0.59 -6.32
C GLY A 149 -19.66 0.13 -5.16
N LEU A 150 -18.36 0.42 -5.20
CA LEU A 150 -17.41 0.13 -4.15
C LEU A 150 -17.30 1.32 -3.20
N ASP A 151 -16.98 1.02 -1.94
CA ASP A 151 -16.76 2.06 -0.94
C ASP A 151 -15.48 2.84 -1.31
N GLU A 152 -15.62 4.17 -1.41
CA GLU A 152 -14.50 5.10 -1.60
C GLU A 152 -13.51 5.13 -0.44
N THR A 153 -13.82 4.42 0.66
CA THR A 153 -12.99 4.18 1.83
C THR A 153 -12.40 2.76 1.90
N LEU A 154 -12.48 1.96 0.82
CA LEU A 154 -11.59 0.80 0.56
C LEU A 154 -10.12 1.23 0.32
N THR A 155 -9.73 2.27 1.02
CA THR A 155 -8.63 3.21 0.80
C THR A 155 -8.03 3.42 2.18
N ASN A 156 -6.73 3.68 2.24
CA ASN A 156 -5.83 3.68 3.41
C ASN A 156 -6.47 3.68 4.81
N TYR A 157 -7.45 4.55 5.07
CA TYR A 157 -8.21 4.63 6.31
C TYR A 157 -8.83 3.30 6.80
N ALA A 158 -9.44 2.46 5.96
CA ALA A 158 -10.03 1.20 6.43
C ALA A 158 -8.96 0.16 6.80
N TYR A 159 -7.80 0.17 6.15
CA TYR A 159 -6.65 -0.66 6.53
C TYR A 159 -5.93 -0.11 7.78
N GLU A 160 -5.84 1.20 7.93
CA GLU A 160 -5.36 1.87 9.14
C GLU A 160 -6.32 1.68 10.33
N GLN A 161 -7.63 1.59 10.06
CA GLN A 161 -8.68 1.31 11.05
C GLN A 161 -8.89 -0.18 11.32
N GLU A 162 -8.52 -1.07 10.40
CA GLU A 162 -8.15 -2.45 10.70
C GLU A 162 -6.87 -2.41 11.55
N ARG A 163 -7.00 -1.86 12.77
CA ARG A 163 -5.99 -1.98 13.81
C ARG A 163 -5.63 -3.45 13.88
N PRO A 164 -4.36 -3.82 13.67
CA PRO A 164 -3.96 -5.16 13.99
C PRO A 164 -4.28 -5.36 15.46
N LEU A 165 -4.93 -6.48 15.74
CA LEU A 165 -4.95 -7.16 17.03
C LEU A 165 -3.52 -7.60 17.43
N LEU A 166 -2.52 -6.75 17.22
CA LEU A 166 -1.22 -6.87 17.86
C LEU A 166 -1.37 -6.29 19.24
N VAL A 167 -2.00 -7.11 20.07
CA VAL A 167 -1.86 -7.06 21.52
C VAL A 167 -0.44 -7.56 21.83
N GLU A 168 0.62 -6.88 21.34
CA GLU A 168 1.84 -6.88 22.12
C GLU A 168 1.42 -6.18 23.41
N SER A 169 1.39 -6.92 24.52
CA SER A 169 0.99 -6.28 25.77
C SER A 169 1.97 -5.14 26.03
N ASN A 170 1.48 -4.08 26.66
CA ASN A 170 2.32 -2.96 27.08
C ASN A 170 3.58 -3.44 27.83
N ASP A 171 3.48 -4.56 28.55
CA ASP A 171 4.62 -5.18 29.23
C ASP A 171 5.68 -5.75 28.28
N VAL A 172 5.27 -6.45 27.21
CA VAL A 172 6.22 -7.00 26.21
C VAL A 172 6.88 -5.86 25.44
N ARG A 173 6.10 -4.84 25.05
CA ARG A 173 6.63 -3.62 24.41
C ARG A 173 7.60 -2.89 25.34
N ALA A 174 7.26 -2.74 26.62
CA ALA A 174 8.11 -2.09 27.60
C ALA A 174 9.40 -2.88 27.89
N ASN A 175 9.34 -4.21 27.94
CA ASN A 175 10.55 -5.04 28.12
C ASN A 175 11.53 -4.83 26.97
N ARG A 176 11.03 -4.82 25.75
CA ARG A 176 11.82 -4.66 24.53
C ARG A 176 12.46 -3.26 24.40
N ILE A 177 11.70 -2.23 24.75
CA ILE A 177 12.22 -0.85 24.81
C ILE A 177 13.28 -0.72 25.91
N ALA A 178 13.05 -1.35 27.07
CA ALA A 178 14.02 -1.33 28.17
C ALA A 178 15.33 -2.04 27.79
N GLU A 179 15.26 -3.18 27.09
CA GLU A 179 16.45 -3.88 26.58
C GLU A 179 17.28 -3.00 25.65
N ALA A 180 16.65 -2.35 24.67
CA ALA A 180 17.33 -1.43 23.75
C ALA A 180 17.97 -0.23 24.47
N LEU A 181 17.30 0.30 25.50
CA LEU A 181 17.84 1.39 26.30
C LEU A 181 19.04 0.97 27.16
N VAL A 182 19.05 -0.26 27.67
CA VAL A 182 20.22 -0.80 28.40
C VAL A 182 21.42 -0.97 27.47
N GLU A 183 21.20 -1.38 26.21
CA GLU A 183 22.26 -1.47 25.19
C GLU A 183 22.90 -0.10 24.90
N GLU A 184 22.11 0.98 24.96
CA GLU A 184 22.56 2.36 24.82
C GLU A 184 23.15 2.96 26.12
N GLY A 185 23.30 2.14 27.16
CA GLY A 185 24.04 2.50 28.38
C GLY A 185 23.19 3.05 29.53
N LEU A 186 21.87 2.97 29.46
CA LEU A 186 21.02 3.28 30.61
C LEU A 186 21.11 2.18 31.67
N SER A 187 20.92 2.56 32.94
CA SER A 187 20.72 1.57 34.00
C SER A 187 19.43 0.78 33.73
N ALA A 188 19.36 -0.47 34.17
CA ALA A 188 18.17 -1.29 33.98
C ALA A 188 16.89 -0.68 34.62
N GLU A 189 17.05 0.05 35.72
CA GLU A 189 15.97 0.74 36.42
C GLU A 189 15.46 1.95 35.63
N ASP A 190 16.38 2.78 35.12
CA ASP A 190 16.06 3.95 34.30
C ASP A 190 15.45 3.54 32.95
N ALA A 191 16.03 2.51 32.32
CA ALA A 191 15.54 1.94 31.07
C ALA A 191 14.11 1.41 31.22
N ARG A 192 13.81 0.70 32.31
CA ARG A 192 12.46 0.20 32.57
C ARG A 192 11.47 1.33 32.82
N THR A 193 11.85 2.33 33.61
CA THR A 193 11.01 3.49 33.89
C THR A 193 10.71 4.29 32.63
N ALA A 194 11.72 4.47 31.76
CA ALA A 194 11.58 5.13 30.47
C ALA A 194 10.64 4.34 29.55
N ALA A 195 10.83 3.03 29.46
CA ALA A 195 10.01 2.16 28.64
C ALA A 195 8.53 2.20 29.03
N GLU A 196 8.22 2.16 30.33
CA GLU A 196 6.83 2.26 30.81
C GLU A 196 6.18 3.61 30.46
N ARG A 197 6.93 4.70 30.55
CA ARG A 197 6.47 6.04 30.14
C ARG A 197 6.29 6.15 28.62
N ILE A 198 7.22 5.60 27.84
CA ILE A 198 7.15 5.57 26.37
C ILE A 198 5.96 4.75 25.89
N VAL A 199 5.68 3.61 26.53
CA VAL A 199 4.54 2.76 26.17
C VAL A 199 3.20 3.44 26.44
N ALA A 200 3.14 4.33 27.42
CA ALA A 200 1.97 5.15 27.71
C ALA A 200 1.77 6.33 26.74
N LEU A 201 2.76 6.64 25.89
CA LEU A 201 2.60 7.62 24.82
C LEU A 201 1.66 7.04 23.74
N PRO A 202 0.90 7.89 23.02
CA PRO A 202 0.20 7.47 21.81
C PRO A 202 1.21 6.79 20.88
N GLU A 203 0.92 5.59 20.40
CA GLU A 203 1.81 4.87 19.47
C GLU A 203 2.19 5.77 18.29
N SER A 204 3.45 5.69 17.87
CA SER A 204 3.84 6.28 16.59
C SER A 204 2.93 5.70 15.52
N LYS A 205 2.43 6.59 14.66
CA LYS A 205 1.66 6.20 13.48
C LYS A 205 2.40 5.09 12.72
N PRO A 206 1.67 4.22 12.00
CA PRO A 206 2.26 3.10 11.30
C PRO A 206 3.58 3.43 10.61
N SER A 207 4.53 2.50 10.64
CA SER A 207 5.83 2.69 10.00
C SER A 207 5.67 3.21 8.57
N ARG A 208 6.61 4.06 8.12
CA ARG A 208 6.61 4.62 6.75
C ARG A 208 6.44 3.52 5.70
N ALA A 209 7.02 2.34 5.93
CA ALA A 209 6.88 1.16 5.09
C ALA A 209 5.44 0.60 5.04
N TYR A 210 4.71 0.56 6.16
CA TYR A 210 3.31 0.15 6.16
C TYR A 210 2.43 1.18 5.44
N SER A 211 2.65 2.47 5.71
CA SER A 211 1.90 3.55 5.03
C SER A 211 2.10 3.52 3.51
N GLU A 212 3.32 3.22 3.06
CA GLU A 212 3.66 3.03 1.65
C GLU A 212 2.97 1.78 1.06
N ALA A 213 3.05 0.64 1.73
CA ALA A 213 2.39 -0.59 1.29
C ALA A 213 0.86 -0.39 1.15
N ILE A 214 0.25 0.29 2.10
CA ILE A 214 -1.19 0.59 2.07
C ILE A 214 -1.52 1.57 0.93
N THR A 215 -0.66 2.56 0.67
CA THR A 215 -0.80 3.47 -0.48
C THR A 215 -0.70 2.74 -1.80
N GLU A 216 0.29 1.85 -1.98
CA GLU A 216 0.39 1.02 -3.16
C GLU A 216 -0.85 0.14 -3.35
N LEU A 217 -1.30 -0.51 -2.28
CA LEU A 217 -2.47 -1.38 -2.31
C LEU A 217 -3.72 -0.62 -2.78
N TYR A 218 -3.93 0.59 -2.26
CA TYR A 218 -4.99 1.50 -2.70
C TYR A 218 -4.84 1.86 -4.18
N SER A 219 -3.64 2.22 -4.62
CA SER A 219 -3.36 2.62 -6.00
C SER A 219 -3.58 1.48 -6.98
N LEU A 220 -3.10 0.27 -6.68
CA LEU A 220 -3.32 -0.92 -7.51
C LEU A 220 -4.81 -1.21 -7.70
N ARG A 221 -5.58 -1.21 -6.61
CA ARG A 221 -7.04 -1.43 -6.67
C ARG A 221 -7.76 -0.30 -7.42
N GLY A 222 -7.31 0.94 -7.26
CA GLY A 222 -7.87 2.10 -7.95
C GLY A 222 -7.64 2.02 -9.46
N TRP A 223 -6.47 1.52 -9.86
CA TRP A 223 -6.17 1.24 -11.25
C TRP A 223 -7.02 0.12 -11.83
N PHE A 224 -7.25 -0.97 -11.09
CA PHE A 224 -8.17 -2.00 -11.54
C PHE A 224 -9.60 -1.47 -11.71
N ALA A 225 -10.04 -0.55 -10.85
CA ALA A 225 -11.33 0.11 -11.01
C ALA A 225 -11.38 0.94 -12.31
N ILE A 226 -10.34 1.72 -12.58
CA ILE A 226 -10.22 2.52 -13.82
C ILE A 226 -10.25 1.62 -15.06
N GLU A 227 -9.46 0.55 -15.07
CA GLU A 227 -9.36 -0.37 -16.22
C GLU A 227 -10.68 -1.12 -16.45
N ALA A 228 -11.41 -1.50 -15.39
CA ALA A 228 -12.75 -2.07 -15.54
C ALA A 228 -13.71 -1.12 -16.27
N LEU A 229 -13.73 0.17 -15.88
CA LEU A 229 -14.57 1.18 -16.52
C LEU A 229 -14.16 1.48 -17.96
N LEU A 230 -12.85 1.47 -18.25
CA LEU A 230 -12.37 1.58 -19.62
C LEU A 230 -12.89 0.43 -20.48
N ILE A 231 -12.90 -0.81 -19.99
CA ILE A 231 -13.47 -1.95 -20.72
C ILE A 231 -14.98 -1.78 -20.92
N ASP A 232 -15.72 -1.28 -19.93
CA ASP A 232 -17.15 -0.98 -20.08
C ASP A 232 -17.42 0.05 -21.20
N GLU A 233 -16.62 1.11 -21.29
CA GLU A 233 -16.71 2.07 -22.39
C GLU A 233 -16.48 1.40 -23.75
N HIS A 234 -15.55 0.43 -23.83
CA HIS A 234 -15.33 -0.34 -25.05
C HIS A 234 -16.52 -1.25 -25.39
N LEU A 235 -17.09 -1.93 -24.39
CA LEU A 235 -18.23 -2.83 -24.53
C LEU A 235 -19.51 -2.11 -24.97
N ALA A 236 -19.68 -0.85 -24.58
CA ALA A 236 -20.81 0.01 -24.96
C ALA A 236 -20.81 0.38 -26.46
N MET A 237 -19.69 0.21 -27.16
CA MET A 237 -19.60 0.55 -28.58
C MET A 237 -20.42 -0.42 -29.45
N LYS A 238 -21.19 0.14 -30.39
CA LYS A 238 -21.94 -0.64 -31.40
C LYS A 238 -21.04 -1.53 -32.25
N SER A 239 -19.79 -1.10 -32.50
CA SER A 239 -18.80 -1.81 -33.31
C SER A 239 -18.01 -2.87 -32.55
N PHE A 240 -18.24 -3.06 -31.24
CA PHE A 240 -17.48 -4.03 -30.47
C PHE A 240 -17.78 -5.47 -30.93
N PRO A 241 -16.76 -6.30 -31.26
CA PRO A 241 -16.99 -7.64 -31.80
C PRO A 241 -17.77 -8.56 -30.87
N LYS A 242 -18.91 -9.10 -31.35
CA LYS A 242 -19.76 -10.02 -30.57
C LYS A 242 -19.00 -11.26 -30.07
N SER A 243 -18.06 -11.78 -30.87
CA SER A 243 -17.26 -12.97 -30.51
C SER A 243 -16.30 -12.74 -29.34
N ARG A 244 -15.96 -11.49 -29.03
CA ARG A 244 -15.04 -11.11 -27.95
C ARG A 244 -15.75 -10.54 -26.73
N ARG A 245 -17.02 -10.14 -26.88
CA ARG A 245 -17.83 -9.49 -25.84
C ARG A 245 -17.80 -10.24 -24.51
N LYS A 246 -18.09 -11.55 -24.53
CA LYS A 246 -18.06 -12.37 -23.32
C LYS A 246 -16.71 -12.32 -22.60
N TYR A 247 -15.60 -12.42 -23.35
CA TYR A 247 -14.28 -12.42 -22.74
C TYR A 247 -13.91 -11.06 -22.13
N ALA A 248 -14.31 -9.97 -22.78
CA ALA A 248 -14.12 -8.62 -22.26
C ALA A 248 -15.03 -8.34 -21.04
N GLU A 249 -16.26 -8.84 -21.03
CA GLU A 249 -17.15 -8.82 -19.86
C GLU A 249 -16.54 -9.60 -18.69
N ASP A 250 -16.04 -10.83 -18.95
CA ASP A 250 -15.35 -11.63 -17.94
C ASP A 250 -14.09 -10.92 -17.41
N GLN A 251 -13.35 -10.22 -18.28
CA GLN A 251 -12.17 -9.44 -17.89
C GLN A 251 -12.54 -8.24 -17.03
N ARG A 252 -13.53 -7.43 -17.44
CA ARG A 252 -14.06 -6.34 -16.63
C ARG A 252 -14.48 -6.84 -15.24
N ASP A 253 -15.20 -7.94 -15.17
CA ASP A 253 -15.69 -8.49 -13.89
C ASP A 253 -14.53 -8.91 -12.98
N ARG A 254 -13.45 -9.47 -13.54
CA ARG A 254 -12.24 -9.77 -12.78
C ARG A 254 -11.54 -8.50 -12.29
N LEU A 255 -11.41 -7.47 -13.13
CA LEU A 255 -10.82 -6.18 -12.72
C LEU A 255 -11.65 -5.49 -11.63
N ALA A 256 -12.98 -5.47 -11.75
CA ALA A 256 -13.86 -4.93 -10.72
C ALA A 256 -13.77 -5.73 -9.40
N ALA A 257 -13.66 -7.05 -9.48
CA ALA A 257 -13.46 -7.89 -8.30
C ALA A 257 -12.07 -7.67 -7.67
N LEU A 258 -11.01 -7.47 -8.46
CA LEU A 258 -9.68 -7.10 -7.97
C LEU A 258 -9.69 -5.74 -7.26
N ALA A 259 -10.40 -4.75 -7.83
CA ALA A 259 -10.62 -3.44 -7.18
C ALA A 259 -11.32 -3.58 -5.82
N ALA A 260 -12.25 -4.53 -5.70
CA ALA A 260 -12.92 -4.86 -4.44
C ALA A 260 -12.07 -5.71 -3.47
N GLY A 261 -10.79 -5.97 -3.78
CA GLY A 261 -9.91 -6.80 -2.96
C GLY A 261 -10.19 -8.30 -3.01
N LYS A 262 -10.95 -8.78 -4.00
CA LYS A 262 -11.22 -10.21 -4.19
C LYS A 262 -10.11 -10.84 -5.01
N ARG A 263 -9.75 -12.07 -4.66
CA ARG A 263 -8.87 -12.91 -5.48
C ARG A 263 -9.70 -13.59 -6.58
N VAL A 264 -9.28 -13.43 -7.82
CA VAL A 264 -10.07 -13.87 -9.01
C VAL A 264 -9.40 -14.99 -9.81
N HIS A 265 -8.19 -15.40 -9.42
CA HIS A 265 -7.37 -16.36 -10.17
C HIS A 265 -7.13 -17.69 -9.44
N TYR A 266 -8.01 -18.10 -8.52
CA TYR A 266 -7.86 -19.33 -7.70
C TYR A 266 -7.68 -20.64 -8.49
N GLY A 267 -8.04 -20.67 -9.77
CA GLY A 267 -7.87 -21.83 -10.66
C GLY A 267 -6.80 -21.65 -11.75
N VAL A 268 -6.12 -20.51 -11.81
CA VAL A 268 -5.05 -20.27 -12.78
C VAL A 268 -3.78 -20.92 -12.27
N ASN A 269 -3.09 -21.69 -13.12
CA ASN A 269 -1.83 -22.31 -12.76
C ASN A 269 -0.83 -21.23 -12.31
N ARG A 270 -0.22 -21.42 -11.12
CA ARG A 270 0.79 -20.49 -10.57
C ARG A 270 1.91 -20.19 -11.57
N HIS A 271 2.36 -21.19 -12.33
CA HIS A 271 3.38 -20.99 -13.37
C HIS A 271 2.94 -20.04 -14.48
N SER A 272 1.64 -19.96 -14.78
CA SER A 272 1.10 -19.01 -15.75
C SER A 272 1.11 -17.58 -15.21
N LEU A 273 0.80 -17.39 -13.93
CA LEU A 273 0.88 -16.08 -13.26
C LEU A 273 2.34 -15.61 -13.14
N ASP A 274 3.23 -16.48 -12.69
CA ASP A 274 4.66 -16.16 -12.58
C ASP A 274 5.29 -15.93 -13.96
N GLY A 275 4.84 -16.67 -14.98
CA GLY A 275 5.23 -16.45 -16.37
C GLY A 275 4.74 -15.09 -16.91
N ALA A 276 3.54 -14.66 -16.53
CA ALA A 276 3.03 -13.34 -16.88
C ALA A 276 3.85 -12.22 -16.22
N LEU A 277 4.22 -12.35 -14.94
CA LEU A 277 5.11 -11.40 -14.26
C LEU A 277 6.44 -11.25 -14.99
N ARG A 278 7.12 -12.37 -15.29
CA ARG A 278 8.40 -12.33 -16.02
C ARG A 278 8.28 -11.62 -17.36
N GLN A 279 7.20 -11.88 -18.11
CA GLN A 279 6.96 -11.22 -19.40
C GLN A 279 6.64 -9.72 -19.26
N ALA A 280 6.03 -9.32 -18.16
CA ALA A 280 5.84 -7.91 -17.83
C ALA A 280 7.17 -7.22 -17.45
N GLY A 281 8.26 -7.97 -17.26
CA GLY A 281 9.54 -7.46 -16.75
C GLY A 281 9.56 -7.33 -15.23
N ALA A 282 8.61 -7.94 -14.52
CA ALA A 282 8.52 -7.96 -13.08
C ALA A 282 9.13 -9.25 -12.52
N GLU A 283 9.76 -9.15 -11.35
CA GLU A 283 10.36 -10.32 -10.72
C GLU A 283 9.27 -11.22 -10.11
N PRO A 284 9.21 -12.51 -10.49
CA PRO A 284 8.20 -13.46 -9.97
C PRO A 284 8.41 -13.81 -8.50
N THR A 285 9.53 -13.36 -7.92
CA THR A 285 9.96 -13.61 -6.55
C THR A 285 10.31 -12.30 -5.87
N LEU A 286 9.38 -11.35 -5.86
CA LEU A 286 9.34 -10.37 -4.77
C LEU A 286 8.92 -11.11 -3.49
N SER A 287 9.87 -11.87 -2.93
CA SER A 287 9.71 -12.42 -1.59
C SER A 287 9.55 -11.25 -0.62
N ARG A 288 8.84 -11.44 0.49
CA ARG A 288 8.78 -10.44 1.57
C ARG A 288 10.17 -9.91 1.95
N ALA A 289 11.17 -10.80 1.98
CA ALA A 289 12.56 -10.43 2.23
C ALA A 289 13.17 -9.55 1.13
N ALA A 290 12.85 -9.78 -0.15
CA ALA A 290 13.27 -8.92 -1.25
C ALA A 290 12.59 -7.54 -1.18
N TRP A 291 11.30 -7.51 -0.83
CA TRP A 291 10.56 -6.26 -0.62
C TRP A 291 11.15 -5.47 0.56
N GLU A 292 11.37 -6.12 1.70
CA GLU A 292 12.01 -5.53 2.88
C GLU A 292 13.45 -5.06 2.58
N SER A 293 14.23 -5.81 1.78
CA SER A 293 15.57 -5.41 1.31
C SER A 293 15.50 -4.15 0.45
N HIS A 294 14.59 -4.10 -0.52
CA HIS A 294 14.46 -2.94 -1.40
C HIS A 294 13.99 -1.68 -0.67
N VAL A 295 13.09 -1.80 0.31
CA VAL A 295 12.69 -0.68 1.16
C VAL A 295 13.81 -0.24 2.10
N ALA A 296 14.57 -1.18 2.67
CA ALA A 296 15.73 -0.86 3.50
C ALA A 296 16.86 -0.20 2.71
N GLU A 297 17.03 -0.56 1.44
CA GLU A 297 18.01 0.02 0.50
C GLU A 297 17.54 1.35 -0.12
N GLY A 298 16.29 1.78 0.15
CA GLY A 298 15.68 2.91 -0.53
C GLY A 298 15.38 2.66 -2.01
N SER A 299 15.67 1.48 -2.55
CA SER A 299 15.61 1.17 -3.99
C SER A 299 14.19 0.90 -4.51
N TRP A 300 13.15 1.30 -3.77
CA TRP A 300 11.75 1.06 -4.12
C TRP A 300 10.85 2.29 -3.90
N GLY A 301 10.07 2.64 -4.94
CA GLY A 301 9.26 3.86 -4.98
C GLY A 301 10.08 5.13 -5.22
N TRP A 302 9.52 6.30 -4.91
CA TRP A 302 10.19 7.62 -4.99
C TRP A 302 11.43 7.75 -4.07
N MET A 303 11.69 6.76 -3.21
CA MET A 303 12.95 6.67 -2.46
C MET A 303 14.13 6.20 -3.33
N ALA A 304 13.84 5.62 -4.50
CA ALA A 304 14.83 5.14 -5.46
C ALA A 304 15.30 6.24 -6.42
N GLU A 305 14.75 7.46 -6.29
CA GLU A 305 15.22 8.61 -7.05
C GLU A 305 16.38 9.28 -6.29
N ASP A 306 17.51 9.41 -7.00
CA ASP A 306 18.76 10.07 -6.59
C ASP A 306 18.56 11.49 -6.02
#